data_AF-A0A1Q7X6U1-F1
#
_entry.id   AF-A0A1Q7X6U1-F1
#
_cell.length_a   1.000
_cell.length_b   1.000
_cell.length_c   1.000
_cell.angle_alpha   90.00
_cell.angle_beta   90.00
_cell.angle_gamma   90.00
#
_symmetry.space_group_name_H-M   'P 1'
#
loop_
_entity.id
_entity.type
_entity.pdbx_description
1 polymer ?
#
loop_
_entity_poly.entity_id
_entity_poly.type
_entity_poly.pdbx_seq_one_letter_code
_entity_poly.pdbx_strand_id
1 'polypeptide(L)'
;MSEWQIAAVVLIAALTPCGWVCLRGSFADGVVAVQLAGTIAALALLVLAEAERRQPFADLALVLGVLSFAGTLVFVRFLERQR
;
A
#
# COMPACT_ATOMS: atom_id res chain seq x y z
N MET A 1 -2.36 -3.43 -24.60
CA MET A 1 -1.98 -3.23 -23.19
C MET A 1 -0.94 -2.14 -23.17
N SER A 2 -1.25 -1.00 -22.57
CA SER A 2 -0.28 0.07 -22.36
C SER A 2 0.74 -0.37 -21.30
N GLU A 3 1.95 0.18 -21.37
CA GLU A 3 3.03 0.00 -20.38
C GLU A 3 2.56 0.24 -18.93
N TRP A 4 1.66 1.22 -18.76
CA TRP A 4 1.05 1.57 -17.49
C TRP A 4 0.11 0.50 -16.93
N GLN A 5 -0.64 -0.23 -17.78
CA GLN A 5 -1.48 -1.35 -17.33
C GLN A 5 -0.63 -2.51 -16.81
N ILE A 6 0.53 -2.76 -17.43
CA ILE A 6 1.46 -3.80 -17.00
C ILE A 6 2.05 -3.42 -15.64
N ALA A 7 2.43 -2.16 -15.45
CA ALA A 7 2.91 -1.66 -14.15
C ALA A 7 1.85 -1.81 -13.04
N ALA A 8 0.58 -1.52 -13.33
CA ALA A 8 -0.51 -1.71 -12.37
C ALA A 8 -0.69 -3.19 -11.96
N VAL A 9 -0.67 -4.10 -12.92
CA VAL A 9 -0.76 -5.55 -12.65
C VAL A 9 0.42 -6.04 -11.81
N VAL A 10 1.63 -5.57 -12.09
CA VAL A 10 2.83 -5.91 -11.32
C VAL A 10 2.72 -5.41 -9.87
N LEU A 11 2.24 -4.18 -9.66
CA LEU A 11 2.05 -3.64 -8.32
C LEU A 11 0.97 -4.38 -7.53
N ILE A 12 -0.12 -4.80 -8.19
CA ILE A 12 -1.15 -5.64 -7.57
C ILE A 12 -0.59 -7.03 -7.22
N ALA A 13 0.23 -7.62 -8.10
CA ALA A 13 0.89 -8.89 -7.82
C ALA A 13 1.88 -8.77 -6.65
N ALA A 14 2.50 -7.61 -6.45
CA ALA A 14 3.39 -7.33 -5.32
C ALA A 14 2.63 -7.22 -3.97
N LEU A 15 1.30 -7.05 -3.96
CA LEU A 15 0.51 -7.15 -2.72
C LEU A 15 0.43 -8.57 -2.17
N THR A 16 0.47 -9.59 -3.05
CA THR A 16 0.37 -11.01 -2.65
C THR A 16 1.49 -11.44 -1.69
N PRO A 17 2.79 -11.18 -1.97
CA PRO A 17 3.86 -11.49 -1.02
C PRO A 17 3.77 -10.65 0.24
N CYS A 18 3.33 -9.38 0.18
CA CYS A 18 3.13 -8.57 1.39
C CYS A 18 2.06 -9.17 2.31
N GLY A 19 0.92 -9.58 1.76
CA GLY A 19 -0.13 -10.27 2.52
C GLY A 19 0.36 -11.59 3.12
N TRP A 20 1.21 -12.32 2.39
CA TRP A 20 1.83 -13.54 2.89
C TRP A 20 2.77 -13.29 4.08
N VAL A 21 3.60 -12.24 4.01
CA VAL A 21 4.48 -11.83 5.11
C VAL A 21 3.67 -11.33 6.31
N CYS A 22 2.58 -10.60 6.10
CA CYS A 22 1.66 -10.22 7.18
C CYS A 22 1.08 -11.43 7.94
N LEU A 23 0.76 -12.52 7.24
CA LEU A 23 0.14 -13.71 7.84
C LEU A 23 1.17 -14.64 8.51
N ARG A 24 2.42 -14.66 8.06
CA ARG A 24 3.46 -15.59 8.53
C ARG A 24 4.57 -14.95 9.38
N GLY A 25 4.75 -13.64 9.31
CA GLY A 25 5.81 -12.92 10.00
C GLY A 25 5.53 -12.68 11.48
N SER A 26 6.56 -12.22 12.21
CA SER A 26 6.39 -11.68 13.56
C SER A 26 5.49 -10.44 13.52
N PHE A 27 4.87 -10.06 14.64
CA PHE A 27 3.94 -8.92 14.68
C PHE A 27 4.59 -7.61 14.19
N ALA A 28 5.89 -7.44 14.44
CA ALA A 28 6.68 -6.32 13.93
C ALA A 28 6.87 -6.36 12.40
N ASP A 29 7.22 -7.53 11.85
CA ASP A 29 7.29 -7.74 10.39
C ASP A 29 5.92 -7.56 9.72
N GLY A 30 4.84 -7.94 10.41
CA GLY A 30 3.47 -7.75 9.95
C GLY A 30 3.11 -6.28 9.78
N VAL A 31 3.46 -5.41 10.74
CA VAL A 31 3.21 -3.96 10.65
C VAL A 31 4.02 -3.33 9.52
N VAL A 32 5.30 -3.73 9.35
CA VAL A 32 6.14 -3.25 8.23
C VAL A 32 5.57 -3.70 6.88
N ALA A 33 5.10 -4.94 6.78
CA ALA A 33 4.49 -5.48 5.57
C ALA A 33 3.15 -4.79 5.22
N VAL A 34 2.33 -4.43 6.22
CA VAL A 34 1.11 -3.63 6.01
C VAL A 34 1.45 -2.23 5.49
N GLN A 35 2.47 -1.59 6.06
CA GLN A 35 2.90 -0.28 5.57
C GLN A 35 3.43 -0.36 4.13
N LEU A 36 4.26 -1.36 3.83
CA LEU A 36 4.76 -1.57 2.48
C LEU A 36 3.60 -1.82 1.49
N ALA A 37 2.61 -2.62 1.88
CA ALA A 37 1.42 -2.90 1.07
C ALA A 37 0.60 -1.63 0.79
N GLY A 38 0.43 -0.75 1.77
CA GLY A 38 -0.29 0.52 1.58
C GLY A 38 0.44 1.48 0.64
N THR A 39 1.77 1.55 0.71
CA THR A 39 2.56 2.33 -0.26
C THR A 39 2.47 1.75 -1.67
N ILE A 40 2.55 0.43 -1.83
CA ILE A 40 2.40 -0.25 -3.13
C ILE A 40 0.99 -0.02 -3.70
N ALA A 41 -0.05 -0.05 -2.86
CA ALA A 41 -1.43 0.24 -3.27
C ALA A 41 -1.60 1.70 -3.72
N ALA A 42 -0.99 2.67 -3.03
CA ALA A 42 -0.99 4.07 -3.45
C ALA A 42 -0.30 4.26 -4.82
N LEU A 43 0.86 3.61 -5.03
CA LEU A 43 1.56 3.62 -6.32
C LEU A 43 0.72 2.96 -7.43
N ALA A 44 0.01 1.87 -7.13
CA ALA A 44 -0.87 1.20 -8.09
C ALA A 44 -2.01 2.12 -8.53
N LEU A 45 -2.64 2.84 -7.60
CA LEU A 45 -3.68 3.83 -7.90
C LEU A 45 -3.14 5.00 -8.74
N LEU A 46 -1.91 5.44 -8.49
CA LEU A 46 -1.27 6.53 -9.23
C LEU A 46 -0.96 6.13 -10.68
N VAL A 47 -0.44 4.92 -10.90
CA VAL A 47 -0.20 4.36 -12.24
C VAL A 47 -1.53 4.16 -12.99
N LEU A 48 -2.59 3.77 -12.29
CA LEU A 48 -3.92 3.63 -12.87
C LEU A 48 -4.52 4.99 -13.27
N ALA A 49 -4.24 6.05 -12.48
CA ALA A 49 -4.62 7.41 -12.81
C ALA A 49 -3.99 7.89 -14.13
N GLU A 50 -2.69 7.59 -14.31
CA GLU A 50 -1.94 7.93 -15.52
C GLU A 50 -2.43 7.15 -16.74
N ALA A 51 -2.73 5.86 -16.55
CA ALA A 51 -3.26 4.99 -17.60
C ALA A 51 -4.63 5.46 -18.14
N GLU A 52 -5.50 5.97 -17.25
CA GLU A 52 -6.87 6.37 -17.59
C GLU A 52 -7.01 7.87 -17.93
N ARG A 53 -5.95 8.68 -17.78
CA ARG A 53 -5.97 10.17 -17.85
C ARG A 53 -7.13 10.81 -17.07
N ARG A 54 -7.62 10.15 -16.02
CA ARG A 54 -8.74 10.61 -15.21
C ARG A 54 -8.21 11.13 -13.87
N GLN A 55 -8.29 12.43 -13.69
CA GLN A 55 -7.87 13.15 -12.47
C GLN A 55 -8.38 12.60 -11.12
N PRO A 56 -9.56 11.95 -11.00
CA PRO A 56 -10.04 11.47 -9.70
C PRO A 56 -9.19 10.37 -9.04
N PHE A 57 -8.42 9.61 -9.82
CA PHE A 57 -7.64 8.48 -9.27
C PHE A 57 -6.36 8.95 -8.54
N ALA A 58 -5.83 10.12 -8.90
CA ALA A 58 -4.66 10.70 -8.23
C ALA A 58 -4.98 11.16 -6.80
N ASP A 59 -6.17 11.72 -6.58
CA ASP A 59 -6.64 12.12 -5.24
C ASP A 59 -6.78 10.91 -4.32
N LEU A 60 -7.39 9.83 -4.82
CA LEU A 60 -7.50 8.56 -4.08
C LEU A 60 -6.14 7.97 -3.72
N ALA A 61 -5.16 7.99 -4.62
CA ALA A 61 -3.80 7.52 -4.35
C ALA A 61 -3.15 8.30 -3.20
N LEU A 62 -3.33 9.62 -3.20
CA LEU A 62 -2.75 10.53 -2.22
C LEU A 62 -3.41 10.33 -0.85
N VAL A 63 -4.74 10.25 -0.81
CA VAL A 63 -5.51 9.94 0.42
C VAL A 63 -5.09 8.57 0.97
N LEU A 64 -4.99 7.53 0.13
CA LEU A 64 -4.60 6.20 0.58
C LEU A 64 -3.18 6.18 1.16
N GLY A 65 -2.25 6.91 0.55
CA GLY A 65 -0.87 7.03 1.04
C GLY A 65 -0.81 7.69 2.41
N VAL A 66 -1.51 8.81 2.60
CA VAL A 66 -1.57 9.51 3.90
C VAL A 66 -2.25 8.65 4.97
N LEU A 67 -3.37 8.00 4.63
CA LEU A 67 -4.11 7.17 5.56
C LEU A 67 -3.33 5.92 5.97
N SER A 68 -2.61 5.30 5.03
CA SER A 68 -1.75 4.16 5.32
C SER A 68 -0.64 4.55 6.29
N PHE A 69 0.03 5.68 6.06
CA PHE A 69 1.09 6.17 6.95
C PHE A 69 0.54 6.48 8.36
N ALA A 70 -0.58 7.18 8.44
CA ALA A 70 -1.24 7.49 9.71
C ALA A 70 -1.68 6.21 10.45
N GLY A 71 -2.23 5.23 9.73
CA GLY A 71 -2.63 3.93 10.30
C GLY A 71 -1.46 3.17 10.90
N THR A 72 -0.32 3.12 10.20
CA THR A 72 0.91 2.48 10.72
C THR A 72 1.42 3.17 11.99
N LEU A 73 1.43 4.51 12.05
CA LEU A 73 1.82 5.24 13.25
C LEU A 73 0.91 4.94 14.44
N VAL A 74 -0.41 4.80 14.21
CA VAL A 74 -1.35 4.40 15.26
C VAL A 74 -1.05 2.99 15.77
N PHE A 75 -0.79 2.03 14.88
CA PHE A 75 -0.41 0.67 15.27
C PHE A 75 0.90 0.62 16.05
N VAL A 76 1.94 1.33 15.59
CA VAL A 76 3.23 1.43 16.29
C VAL A 76 3.02 2.03 17.68
N ARG A 77 2.27 3.12 17.79
CA ARG A 77 1.99 3.78 19.08
C ARG A 77 1.19 2.89 20.04
N PHE A 78 0.24 2.11 19.53
CA PHE A 78 -0.51 1.16 20.35
C PHE A 78 0.41 0.05 20.91
N LEU A 79 1.37 -0.40 20.09
CA LEU A 79 2.35 -1.42 20.46
C LEU A 79 3.36 -0.89 21.49
N GLU A 80 3.80 0.35 21.34
CA GLU A 80 4.66 1.03 22.30
C GLU A 80 3.99 1.20 23.67
N ARG A 81 2.65 1.30 23.70
CA ARG A 81 1.85 1.45 24.91
C ARG A 81 1.51 0.13 25.62
N GLN A 82 1.66 -1.00 24.93
CA GLN A 82 1.48 -2.35 25.50
C GLN A 82 2.79 -2.98 25.99
N ARG A 83 3.94 -2.34 25.74
CA ARG A 83 5.25 -2.73 26.25
C ARG A 83 5.56 -2.03 27.57
#